data_AF-A0A7X8W9M3-F1
#
_entry.id   AF-A0A7X8W9M3-F1
#
_cell.length_a   1.000
_cell.length_b   1.000
_cell.length_c   1.000
_cell.angle_alpha   90.00
_cell.angle_beta   90.00
_cell.angle_gamma   90.00
#
_symmetry.space_group_name_H-M   'P 1'
#
loop_
_entity.id
_entity.type
_entity.pdbx_description
1 polymer ?
#
loop_
_entity_poly.entity_id
_entity_poly.type
_entity_poly.pdbx_seq_one_letter_code
_entity_poly.pdbx_strand_id
1 'polypeptide(L)' 'HIQSAYSSDIIIVHMDGKKDLLYPNLKSIVQNIDLENQRVDIILPDGLYEIYR' A
#
# COMPACT_ATOMS: atom_id res chain seq x y z
N HIS A 1 1.57 8.70 1.00
CA HIS A 1 2.51 9.40 0.09
C HIS A 1 2.89 8.46 -1.05
N ILE A 2 3.24 8.96 -2.25
CA ILE A 2 3.69 8.12 -3.38
C ILE A 2 5.14 8.44 -3.66
N GLN A 3 6.00 7.41 -3.68
CA GLN A 3 7.41 7.52 -4.05
C GLN A 3 7.66 6.70 -5.33
N SER A 4 8.10 7.36 -6.40
CA SER A 4 8.44 6.66 -7.64
C SER A 4 9.84 6.06 -7.56
N ALA A 5 9.95 4.74 -7.72
CA ALA A 5 11.21 4.03 -7.92
C ALA A 5 11.37 3.62 -9.40
N TYR A 6 12.60 3.35 -9.84
CA TYR A 6 12.95 3.09 -11.24
C TYR A 6 12.09 2.03 -11.96
N SER A 7 11.44 1.10 -11.22
CA SER A 7 10.60 0.03 -11.78
C SER A 7 9.13 0.04 -11.35
N SER A 8 8.75 0.84 -10.33
CA SER A 8 7.38 0.86 -9.81
C SER A 8 7.15 2.03 -8.84
N ASP A 9 5.93 2.56 -8.83
CA ASP A 9 5.49 3.46 -7.77
C ASP A 9 5.27 2.71 -6.46
N ILE A 10 5.75 3.27 -5.35
CA ILE A 10 5.57 2.74 -4.01
C ILE A 10 4.59 3.64 -3.26
N ILE A 11 3.56 3.02 -2.68
CA ILE A 11 2.61 3.68 -1.80
C ILE A 11 3.09 3.53 -0.36
N ILE A 12 3.13 4.65 0.37
CA ILE A 12 3.44 4.72 1.80
C ILE A 12 2.18 5.09 2.56
N VAL A 13 1.76 4.21 3.46
CA VAL A 13 0.61 4.38 4.35
C VAL A 13 1.12 4.61 5.77
N HIS A 14 0.89 5.83 6.27
CA HIS A 14 1.22 6.20 7.64
C HIS A 14 0.12 5.71 8.58
N MET A 15 0.53 5.08 9.68
CA MET A 15 -0.37 4.58 10.72
C MET A 15 0.12 5.07 12.08
N ASP A 16 -0.71 5.82 12.80
CA ASP A 16 -0.34 6.35 14.11
C ASP A 16 0.08 5.23 15.08
N GLY A 17 1.25 5.40 15.69
CA GLY A 17 1.82 4.44 16.63
C GLY A 17 2.29 3.11 16.03
N LYS A 18 2.34 2.99 14.69
CA LYS A 18 2.83 1.79 13.98
C LYS A 18 3.89 2.18 12.95
N LYS A 19 4.65 1.19 12.48
CA LYS A 19 5.56 1.38 11.34
C LYS A 19 4.73 1.70 10.09
N ASP A 20 5.25 2.58 9.25
CA ASP A 20 4.67 2.86 7.93
C ASP A 20 4.56 1.57 7.12
N LEU A 21 3.42 1.35 6.47
CA LEU A 21 3.22 0.26 5.53
C LEU A 21 3.62 0.75 4.14
N LEU A 22 4.49 0.00 3.47
CA LEU A 22 4.86 0.27 2.08
C LEU A 22 4.41 -0.88 1.20
N TYR A 23 3.81 -0.56 0.05
CA TYR A 23 3.49 -1.55 -0.96
C TYR A 23 3.64 -0.98 -2.37
N PRO A 24 4.03 -1.80 -3.37
CA PRO A 24 4.12 -1.34 -4.74
C PRO A 24 2.72 -1.21 -5.36
N ASN A 25 2.52 -0.16 -6.15
CA ASN A 25 1.27 0.13 -6.84
C ASN A 25 1.06 -0.79 -8.05
N LEU A 26 0.78 -2.06 -7.78
CA LEU A 26 0.58 -3.11 -8.78
C LEU A 26 -0.90 -3.49 -8.87
N LYS A 27 -1.37 -3.82 -10.09
CA LYS A 27 -2.75 -4.33 -10.30
C LYS A 27 -3.06 -5.62 -9.54
N SER A 28 -2.04 -6.39 -9.18
CA SER A 28 -2.20 -7.61 -8.36
C SER A 28 -2.43 -7.31 -6.88
N ILE A 29 -2.13 -6.09 -6.43
CA ILE A 29 -2.26 -5.67 -5.03
C ILE A 29 -3.48 -4.75 -4.87
N VAL A 30 -3.67 -3.79 -5.77
CA VAL A 30 -4.79 -2.84 -5.72
C VAL A 30 -6.02 -3.48 -6.35
N GLN A 31 -7.04 -3.77 -5.53
CA GLN A 31 -8.28 -4.40 -6.00
C GLN A 31 -9.35 -3.37 -6.40
N ASN A 32 -9.52 -2.32 -5.59
CA ASN A 32 -10.54 -1.29 -5.81
C ASN A 32 -10.03 0.08 -5.37
N ILE A 33 -10.43 1.11 -6.11
CA ILE A 33 -10.22 2.52 -5.76
C ILE A 33 -11.60 3.20 -5.75
N ASP A 34 -12.07 3.53 -4.57
CA ASP A 34 -13.27 4.33 -4.35
C ASP A 34 -12.85 5.79 -4.11
N LEU A 35 -13.01 6.62 -5.13
CA LEU A 35 -12.64 8.02 -5.09
C LEU A 35 -13.64 8.88 -4.30
N GLU A 36 -14.91 8.46 -4.22
CA GLU A 36 -15.94 9.20 -3.47
C GLU A 36 -15.68 9.11 -1.97
N ASN A 37 -15.35 7.90 -1.50
CA ASN A 37 -15.05 7.65 -0.09
C ASN A 37 -13.54 7.74 0.24
N GLN A 38 -12.70 8.12 -0.72
CA GLN A 38 -11.24 8.20 -0.58
C GLN A 38 -10.62 6.92 0.00
N ARG A 39 -11.10 5.77 -0.48
CA ARG A 39 -10.74 4.44 0.01
C ARG A 39 -10.06 3.62 -1.09
N VAL A 40 -9.00 2.92 -0.72
CA VAL A 40 -8.32 1.95 -1.58
C VAL A 40 -8.34 0.59 -0.90
N ASP A 41 -8.91 -0.40 -1.57
CA ASP A 41 -8.90 -1.78 -1.12
C ASP A 41 -7.71 -2.51 -1.75
N ILE A 42 -6.89 -3.13 -0.90
CA ILE A 42 -5.69 -3.84 -1.30
C ILE A 42 -5.69 -5.28 -0.79
N ILE A 43 -5.06 -6.19 -1.53
CA ILE A 43 -4.61 -7.49 -1.02
C ILE A 43 -3.11 -7.41 -0.83
N LEU A 44 -2.67 -7.60 0.41
CA LEU A 44 -1.27 -7.81 0.70
C LEU A 44 -0.97 -9.31 0.62
N PRO A 45 0.13 -9.71 -0.05
CA PRO A 45 0.60 -11.09 0.02
C PRO A 45 0.89 -11.50 1.48
N ASP A 46 0.68 -12.78 1.77
CA ASP A 46 1.08 -13.36 3.06
C ASP A 46 2.57 -13.07 3.35
N GLY A 47 2.87 -12.75 4.61
CA GLY A 47 4.22 -12.38 5.04
C GLY A 47 4.57 -10.90 4.91
N LEU A 48 3.93 -10.12 4.01
CA LEU A 48 4.26 -8.70 3.87
C LEU A 48 3.84 -7.91 5.12
N TYR A 49 2.63 -8.16 5.64
CA TYR A 49 2.12 -7.50 6.84
C TYR A 49 2.93 -7.87 8.10
N GLU A 50 3.49 -9.08 8.14
CA GLU A 50 4.25 -9.57 9.28
C GLU A 50 5.57 -8.80 9.48
N ILE A 51 6.16 -8.27 8.39
CA ILE A 51 7.36 -7.42 8.43
C ILE A 51 7.08 -6.08 9.14
N TYR A 52 5.83 -5.62 9.11
CA TYR A 52 5.42 -4.33 9.70
C TYR A 52 4.92 -4.45 11.15
N ARG A 53 4.85 -5.66 11.72
CA ARG A 53 4.57 -5.87 13.14
C ARG A 53 5.78 -5.51 14.04
#